data_AF-A0A5K1ETU9-F1
#
_entry.id   AF-A0A5K1ETU9-F1
#
_cell.length_a   1.000
_cell.length_b   1.000
_cell.length_c   1.000
_cell.angle_alpha   90.00
_cell.angle_beta   90.00
_cell.angle_gamma   90.00
#
_symmetry.space_group_name_H-M   'P 1'
#
loop_
_entity.id
_entity.type
_entity.pdbx_description
1 polymer ?
#
loop_
_entity_poly.entity_id
_entity_poly.type
_entity_poly.pdbx_seq_one_letter_code
_entity_poly.pdbx_strand_id
1 'polypeptide(L)' 'VCTYESMLAGQHRLKRLGISRLTNTVGLAFAMNQIPDEAITLAAASHIERELQITSWNLSSNFIACIAQA' A
#
# COMPACT_ATOMS: atom_id res chain seq x y z
N VAL A 1 -1.96 0.51 -21.36
CA VAL A 1 -2.22 1.95 -21.09
C VAL A 1 -2.93 2.13 -19.73
N CYS A 2 -4.13 1.58 -19.51
CA CYS A 2 -4.89 1.82 -18.26
C CYS A 2 -4.25 1.34 -16.95
N THR A 3 -3.53 0.20 -16.95
CA THR A 3 -2.88 -0.33 -15.72
C THR A 3 -1.77 0.58 -15.22
N TYR A 4 -0.95 1.08 -16.14
CA TYR A 4 0.14 2.01 -15.84
C TYR A 4 -0.40 3.36 -15.32
N GLU A 5 -1.40 3.93 -16.00
CA GLU A 5 -2.04 5.19 -15.57
C GLU A 5 -2.71 5.05 -14.19
N SER A 6 -3.39 3.93 -13.94
CA SER A 6 -4.00 3.64 -12.63
C SER A 6 -2.95 3.54 -11.53
N MET A 7 -1.80 2.93 -11.83
CA MET A 7 -0.67 2.86 -10.91
C MET A 7 -0.10 4.26 -10.62
N LEU A 8 0.10 5.09 -11.65
CA LEU A 8 0.58 6.46 -11.47
C LEU A 8 -0.37 7.31 -10.62
N ALA A 9 -1.68 7.19 -10.83
CA ALA A 9 -2.68 7.88 -10.02
C ALA A 9 -2.62 7.45 -8.54
N GLY A 10 -2.46 6.15 -8.28
CA GLY A 10 -2.25 5.63 -6.93
C GLY A 10 -0.96 6.14 -6.29
N GLN A 11 0.16 6.11 -7.02
CA GLN A 11 1.45 6.65 -6.57
C GLN A 11 1.38 8.15 -6.27
N HIS A 12 0.69 8.93 -7.10
CA HIS A 12 0.50 10.36 -6.88
C HIS A 12 -0.29 10.63 -5.59
N ARG A 13 -1.36 9.85 -5.32
CA ARG A 13 -2.13 9.95 -4.07
C ARG A 13 -1.27 9.63 -2.84
N LEU A 14 -0.49 8.56 -2.88
CA LEU A 14 0.42 8.16 -1.79
C LEU A 14 1.46 9.26 -1.51
N LYS A 15 2.06 9.85 -2.56
CA LYS A 15 3.02 10.95 -2.40
C LYS A 15 2.41 12.18 -1.70
N ARG A 16 1.15 12.54 -2.00
CA ARG A 16 0.46 13.65 -1.31
C ARG A 16 0.23 13.37 0.18
N LEU A 17 0.20 12.12 0.59
CA LEU A 17 0.10 11.69 1.99
C LEU A 17 1.47 11.50 2.65
N GLY A 18 2.57 11.89 1.98
CA GLY A 18 3.93 11.69 2.49
C GLY A 18 4.49 10.28 2.28
N ILE A 19 3.73 9.39 1.63
CA ILE A 19 4.08 7.98 1.43
C ILE A 19 4.86 7.85 0.11
N SER A 20 6.19 7.97 0.19
CA SER A 20 7.06 8.09 -1.00
C SER A 20 7.89 6.84 -1.31
N ARG A 21 7.93 5.83 -0.41
CA ARG A 21 8.83 4.66 -0.50
C ARG A 21 8.14 3.28 -0.50
N LEU A 22 6.82 3.22 -0.44
CA LEU A 22 6.06 1.97 -0.38
C LEU A 22 5.40 1.67 -1.72
N THR A 23 6.18 1.13 -2.64
CA THR A 23 5.71 0.69 -3.98
C THR A 23 5.60 -0.83 -4.09
N ASN A 24 5.91 -1.57 -3.02
CA ASN A 24 5.80 -3.03 -2.98
C ASN A 24 5.21 -3.47 -1.63
N THR A 25 4.21 -4.36 -1.65
CA THR A 25 3.51 -4.88 -0.45
C THR A 25 4.47 -5.53 0.54
N VAL A 26 5.54 -6.15 0.02
CA VAL A 26 6.63 -6.75 0.82
C VAL A 26 7.35 -5.70 1.68
N GLY A 27 7.45 -4.46 1.20
CA GLY A 27 8.12 -3.37 1.93
C GLY A 27 7.35 -2.89 3.15
N LEU A 28 6.02 -3.07 3.18
CA LEU A 28 5.19 -2.62 4.31
C LEU A 28 5.39 -3.48 5.54
N ALA A 29 5.27 -4.81 5.39
CA ALA A 29 5.46 -5.75 6.50
C ALA A 29 6.87 -5.65 7.10
N PHE A 30 7.87 -5.45 6.25
CA PHE A 30 9.26 -5.24 6.69
C PHE A 30 9.44 -3.90 7.40
N ALA A 31 8.81 -2.82 6.91
CA ALA A 31 8.83 -1.52 7.57
C ALA A 31 8.13 -1.55 8.93
N MET A 32 7.00 -2.27 9.07
CA MET A 32 6.26 -2.41 10.32
C MET A 32 7.04 -3.12 11.42
N ASN A 33 7.86 -4.11 11.07
CA ASN A 33 8.68 -4.87 12.03
C ASN A 33 9.90 -4.10 12.56
N GLN A 34 10.21 -2.93 12.00
CA GLN A 34 11.35 -2.10 12.43
C GLN A 34 10.96 -0.92 13.32
N ILE A 35 9.69 -0.82 13.73
CA ILE A 35 9.16 0.35 14.41
C ILE A 35 9.20 0.13 15.93
N PRO A 36 10.03 0.88 16.68
CA PRO A 36 9.96 0.89 18.12
C PRO A 36 8.83 1.82 18.60
N ASP A 37 8.41 1.53 19.82
CA ASP A 37 7.28 2.02 20.59
C ASP A 37 7.03 3.55 20.49
N GLU A 38 6.09 3.95 19.62
CA GLU A 38 5.43 5.25 19.66
C GLU A 38 4.04 5.09 19.05
N ALA A 39 2.97 5.34 19.81
CA ALA A 39 1.59 5.23 19.32
C ALA A 39 1.33 6.11 18.07
N ILE A 40 2.12 7.17 17.89
CA ILE A 40 2.16 8.01 16.69
C ILE A 40 2.62 7.20 15.48
N THR A 41 3.62 6.33 15.66
CA THR A 41 4.14 5.46 14.60
C THR A 41 3.19 4.33 14.28
N LEU A 42 2.45 3.80 15.26
CA LEU A 42 1.37 2.84 15.00
C LEU A 42 0.22 3.47 14.21
N ALA A 43 -0.19 4.70 14.58
CA ALA A 43 -1.22 5.43 13.85
C ALA A 43 -0.78 5.76 12.42
N ALA A 44 0.48 6.16 12.24
CA ALA A 44 1.07 6.39 10.92
C ALA A 44 1.17 5.10 10.10
N ALA A 45 1.61 3.98 10.69
CA ALA A 45 1.69 2.68 10.03
C ALA A 45 0.29 2.17 9.62
N SER A 46 -0.69 2.26 10.50
CA SER A 46 -2.09 1.89 10.20
C SER A 46 -2.69 2.76 9.10
N HIS A 47 -2.38 4.07 9.10
CA HIS A 47 -2.79 4.96 8.02
C HIS A 47 -2.18 4.54 6.67
N ILE A 48 -0.88 4.27 6.66
CA ILE A 48 -0.15 3.82 5.47
C ILE A 48 -0.70 2.49 4.94
N GLU A 49 -0.95 1.53 5.82
CA GLU A 49 -1.50 0.22 5.46
C GLU A 49 -2.86 0.35 4.79
N ARG A 50 -3.78 1.12 5.39
CA ARG A 50 -5.11 1.37 4.83
C ARG A 50 -5.02 2.00 3.44
N GLU A 51 -4.14 2.97 3.28
CA GLU A 51 -3.92 3.68 2.03
C GLU A 51 -3.32 2.79 0.94
N LEU A 52 -2.49 1.82 1.32
CA LEU A 52 -1.93 0.83 0.40
C LEU A 52 -2.95 -0.24 0.00
N GLN A 53 -3.81 -0.70 0.92
CA GLN A 53 -4.83 -1.73 0.61
C GLN A 53 -5.77 -1.33 -0.53
N ILE A 54 -6.05 -0.03 -0.66
CA ILE A 54 -6.97 0.52 -1.68
C ILE A 54 -6.26 0.94 -2.98
N THR A 55 -4.96 0.68 -3.11
CA THR A 55 -4.25 0.94 -4.38
C THR A 55 -4.71 -0.03 -5.46
N SER A 56 -4.73 0.44 -6.72
CA SER A 56 -5.24 -0.35 -7.85
C SER A 56 -4.50 -1.68 -8.03
N TRP A 57 -3.19 -1.72 -7.78
CA TRP A 57 -2.40 -2.94 -7.90
C TRP A 57 -2.68 -3.95 -6.77
N ASN A 58 -2.97 -3.49 -5.55
CA ASN A 58 -3.35 -4.39 -4.45
C ASN A 58 -4.76 -4.94 -4.64
N LEU A 59 -5.73 -4.08 -4.98
CA LEU A 59 -7.10 -4.53 -5.25
C LEU A 59 -7.16 -5.51 -6.42
N SER A 60 -6.46 -5.21 -7.52
CA SER A 60 -6.42 -6.10 -8.69
C SER A 60 -5.75 -7.43 -8.35
N SER A 61 -4.63 -7.41 -7.61
CA SER A 61 -3.93 -8.64 -7.21
C SER A 61 -4.77 -9.50 -6.27
N ASN A 62 -5.41 -8.90 -5.26
CA ASN A 62 -6.28 -9.60 -4.32
C ASN A 62 -7.50 -10.21 -5.04
N PHE A 63 -8.10 -9.48 -5.97
CA PHE A 63 -9.23 -9.96 -6.76
C PHE A 63 -8.84 -11.17 -7.62
N ILE A 64 -7.72 -11.09 -8.35
CA ILE A 64 -7.20 -12.20 -9.16
C ILE A 64 -6.89 -13.40 -8.28
N ALA A 65 -6.24 -13.21 -7.12
CA ALA A 65 -5.94 -14.29 -6.19
C ALA A 65 -7.20 -14.97 -5.64
N CYS A 66 -8.26 -14.21 -5.36
CA CYS A 66 -9.56 -14.72 -4.93
C CYS A 66 -10.23 -15.55 -6.05
N ILE A 67 -10.24 -15.04 -7.29
CA ILE A 67 -10.76 -15.79 -8.44
C ILE A 67 -9.98 -17.09 -8.67
N ALA A 68 -8.66 -17.07 -8.52
CA ALA A 68 -7.83 -18.25 -8.73
C ALA A 68 -8.00 -19.34 -7.65
N GLN A 69 -8.63 -19.01 -6.51
CA GLN A 69 -8.93 -19.94 -5.41
C GLN A 69 -10.36 -20.51 -5.48
N ALA A 70 -11.21 -19.98 -6.36
CA ALA A 70 -12.59 -20.42 -6.60
C ALA A 70 -12.66 -21.42 -7.75
#